data_AF-A0A442LV67-F1
#
_entry.id   AF-A0A442LV67-F1
#
_cell.length_a   1.000
_cell.length_b   1.000
_cell.length_c   1.000
_cell.angle_alpha   90.00
_cell.angle_beta   90.00
_cell.angle_gamma   90.00
#
_symmetry.space_group_name_H-M   'P 1'
#
loop_
_entity.id
_entity.type
_entity.pdbx_description
1 polymer ?
#
loop_
_entity_poly.entity_id
_entity_poly.type
_entity_poly.pdbx_seq_one_letter_code
_entity_poly.pdbx_strand_id
1 'polypeptide(L)'
;TPEQLEEFFASRRETVEEVRTAEDVVVSTVGRELYEKFFRGYTRKQWGVDPAQLSKSVTARVPTRINRDDRYFGDTFQNMPAGGYT
;
A
#
# COMPACT_ATOMS: atom_id res chain seq x y z
N THR A 1 6.87 -10.46 15.67
CA THR A 1 8.16 -10.26 14.98
C THR A 1 7.90 -10.16 13.48
N PRO A 2 8.88 -9.83 12.63
CA PRO A 2 8.69 -9.83 11.18
C PRO A 2 8.12 -11.16 10.66
N GLU A 3 8.59 -12.29 11.19
CA GLU A 3 8.17 -13.63 10.80
C GLU A 3 6.69 -13.88 11.12
N GLN A 4 6.25 -13.51 12.34
CA GLN A 4 4.83 -13.62 12.73
C GLN A 4 3.91 -12.74 11.87
N LEU A 5 4.40 -11.58 11.42
CA LEU A 5 3.61 -10.69 10.57
C LEU A 5 3.52 -11.21 9.13
N GLU A 6 4.60 -11.82 8.63
CA GLU A 6 4.61 -12.49 7.34
C GLU A 6 3.66 -13.70 7.32
N GLU A 7 3.67 -14.53 8.37
CA GLU A 7 2.69 -15.62 8.55
C GLU A 7 1.25 -15.09 8.62
N PHE A 8 1.05 -14.00 9.36
CA PHE A 8 -0.27 -13.35 9.46
C PHE A 8 -0.76 -12.89 8.09
N PHE A 9 0.06 -12.19 7.30
CA PHE A 9 -0.30 -11.77 5.95
C PHE A 9 -0.51 -12.97 5.01
N ALA A 10 0.35 -13.99 5.07
CA ALA A 10 0.22 -15.19 4.27
C ALA A 10 -1.11 -15.92 4.52
N SER A 11 -1.61 -15.92 5.76
CA SER A 11 -2.90 -16.52 6.13
C SER A 11 -4.13 -15.72 5.67
N ARG A 12 -3.95 -14.45 5.28
CA ARG A 12 -5.03 -13.49 4.99
C ARG A 12 -5.06 -13.00 3.54
N ARG A 13 -3.92 -13.00 2.87
CA ARG A 13 -3.79 -12.51 1.50
C ARG A 13 -4.60 -13.35 0.53
N GLU A 14 -5.15 -12.70 -0.47
CA GLU A 14 -5.92 -13.37 -1.52
C GLU A 14 -5.00 -13.88 -2.63
N THR A 15 -5.27 -15.07 -3.15
CA THR A 15 -4.59 -15.55 -4.36
C THR A 15 -5.15 -14.80 -5.56
N VAL A 16 -4.30 -14.01 -6.22
CA VAL A 16 -4.62 -13.30 -7.46
C VAL A 16 -3.71 -13.84 -8.55
N GLU A 17 -4.29 -14.42 -9.61
CA GLU A 17 -3.52 -15.03 -10.70
C GLU A 17 -2.66 -14.01 -11.45
N GLU A 18 -3.21 -12.83 -11.72
CA GLU A 18 -2.52 -11.73 -12.37
C GLU A 18 -2.87 -10.39 -11.73
N VAL A 19 -1.87 -9.69 -11.20
CA VAL A 19 -2.05 -8.37 -10.58
C VAL A 19 -2.14 -7.30 -11.65
N ARG A 20 -3.32 -6.70 -11.80
CA ARG A 20 -3.62 -5.65 -12.80
C ARG A 20 -4.03 -4.33 -12.15
N THR A 21 -4.76 -4.41 -11.05
CA THR A 21 -5.43 -3.25 -10.44
C THR A 21 -4.77 -2.81 -9.14
N ALA A 22 -5.12 -1.61 -8.67
CA ALA A 22 -4.68 -1.10 -7.38
C ALA A 22 -5.25 -1.91 -6.20
N GLU A 23 -6.43 -2.50 -6.37
CA GLU A 23 -7.01 -3.46 -5.42
C GLU A 23 -6.17 -4.73 -5.35
N ASP A 24 -5.88 -5.35 -6.50
CA ASP A 24 -5.14 -6.62 -6.60
C ASP A 24 -3.83 -6.59 -5.82
N VAL A 25 -3.08 -5.50 -5.94
CA VAL A 25 -1.80 -5.31 -5.23
C VAL A 25 -1.99 -5.43 -3.72
N VAL A 26 -3.01 -4.78 -3.17
CA VAL A 26 -3.19 -4.69 -1.71
C VAL A 26 -3.77 -6.00 -1.18
N VAL A 27 -4.79 -6.55 -1.82
CA VAL A 27 -5.47 -7.77 -1.34
C VAL A 27 -4.57 -8.99 -1.46
N SER A 28 -3.71 -9.06 -2.48
CA SER A 28 -2.70 -10.11 -2.63
C SER A 28 -1.51 -9.97 -1.67
N THR A 29 -1.38 -8.84 -0.98
CA THR A 29 -0.31 -8.60 -0.01
C THR A 29 -0.80 -8.73 1.43
N VAL A 30 -1.85 -8.01 1.81
CA VAL A 30 -2.30 -7.86 3.21
C VAL A 30 -3.73 -8.37 3.46
N GLY A 31 -4.43 -8.81 2.43
CA GLY A 31 -5.79 -9.33 2.51
C GLY A 31 -6.89 -8.26 2.55
N ARG A 32 -8.14 -8.73 2.39
CA ARG A 32 -9.35 -7.90 2.25
C ARG A 32 -9.56 -6.91 3.39
N GLU A 33 -9.40 -7.37 4.63
CA GLU A 33 -9.74 -6.60 5.82
C GLU A 33 -8.90 -5.31 5.92
N LEU A 34 -7.58 -5.44 5.69
CA LEU A 34 -6.67 -4.30 5.75
C LEU A 34 -6.82 -3.40 4.52
N TYR A 35 -7.08 -3.98 3.35
CA TYR A 35 -7.44 -3.21 2.15
C TYR A 35 -8.65 -2.30 2.40
N GLU A 36 -9.73 -2.83 2.97
CA GLU A 36 -10.96 -2.07 3.21
C GLU A 36 -10.78 -0.96 4.25
N LYS A 37 -10.02 -1.24 5.31
CA LYS A 37 -9.76 -0.28 6.41
C LYS A 37 -8.87 0.89 5.98
N PHE A 38 -7.81 0.62 5.20
CA PHE A 38 -6.76 1.61 4.95
C PHE A 38 -6.73 2.17 3.52
N PHE A 39 -7.09 1.36 2.51
CA PHE A 39 -6.90 1.74 1.11
C PHE A 39 -8.21 2.09 0.42
N ARG A 40 -9.24 1.23 0.49
CA ARG A 40 -10.46 1.37 -0.32
C ARG A 40 -11.14 2.72 -0.16
N GLY A 41 -11.40 3.13 1.09
CA GLY A 41 -12.06 4.41 1.38
C GLY A 41 -11.22 5.62 0.98
N TYR A 42 -9.91 5.58 1.26
CA TYR A 42 -8.99 6.67 0.92
C TYR A 42 -8.86 6.85 -0.60
N THR A 43 -8.61 5.76 -1.32
CA THR A 43 -8.43 5.78 -2.78
C THR A 43 -9.70 6.26 -3.49
N ARG A 44 -10.89 5.80 -3.07
CA ARG A 44 -12.17 6.30 -3.62
C ARG A 44 -12.34 7.80 -3.39
N LYS A 45 -11.99 8.30 -2.20
CA LYS A 45 -12.07 9.73 -1.88
C LYS A 45 -11.09 10.56 -2.71
N GLN A 46 -9.87 10.07 -2.91
CA GLN A 46 -8.81 10.77 -3.66
C GLN A 46 -9.07 10.79 -5.17
N TRP A 47 -9.55 9.68 -5.73
CA TRP A 47 -9.64 9.48 -7.19
C TRP A 47 -11.07 9.48 -7.74
N GLY A 48 -12.09 9.45 -6.88
CA GLY A 48 -13.49 9.40 -7.28
C GLY A 48 -13.94 8.09 -7.92
N VAL A 49 -13.08 7.07 -7.96
CA VAL A 49 -13.34 5.76 -8.60
C VAL A 49 -12.90 4.61 -7.70
N ASP A 50 -13.38 3.41 -7.99
CA ASP A 50 -13.00 2.23 -7.24
C ASP A 50 -11.54 1.79 -7.51
N PRO A 51 -10.78 1.31 -6.50
CA PRO A 51 -9.41 0.84 -6.72
C PRO A 51 -9.28 -0.31 -7.74
N ALA A 52 -10.32 -1.11 -7.94
CA ALA A 52 -10.36 -2.13 -9.00
C ALA A 52 -10.37 -1.52 -10.42
N GLN A 53 -10.64 -0.22 -10.55
CA GLN A 53 -10.62 0.51 -11.82
C GLN A 53 -9.31 1.29 -12.03
N LEU A 54 -8.40 1.27 -11.06
CA LEU A 54 -7.12 1.97 -11.12
C LEU A 54 -6.01 0.98 -11.44
N SER A 55 -5.00 1.45 -12.19
CA SER A 55 -3.79 0.67 -12.45
C SER A 55 -3.07 0.31 -11.16
N LYS A 56 -2.46 -0.89 -11.11
CA LYS A 56 -1.62 -1.37 -9.99
C LYS A 56 -0.54 -0.38 -9.53
N SER A 57 -0.09 0.52 -10.41
CA SER A 57 0.92 1.53 -10.07
C SER A 57 0.46 2.54 -9.02
N VAL A 58 -0.86 2.74 -8.83
CA VAL A 58 -1.39 3.75 -7.90
C VAL A 58 -1.08 3.38 -6.45
N THR A 59 -1.44 2.18 -6.00
CA THR A 59 -1.22 1.72 -4.62
C THR A 59 0.18 1.16 -4.41
N ALA A 60 0.87 0.71 -5.46
CA ALA A 60 2.27 0.27 -5.38
C ALA A 60 3.24 1.36 -4.86
N ARG A 61 2.84 2.63 -4.87
CA ARG A 61 3.59 3.76 -4.29
C ARG A 61 3.70 3.71 -2.76
N VAL A 62 2.82 2.96 -2.09
CA VAL A 62 2.82 2.79 -0.63
C VAL A 62 2.97 1.29 -0.33
N PRO A 63 4.22 0.77 -0.36
CA PRO A 63 4.46 -0.66 -0.14
C PRO A 63 4.22 -1.03 1.33
N THR A 64 3.68 -2.24 1.55
CA THR A 64 3.58 -2.81 2.89
C THR A 64 4.96 -3.22 3.40
N ARG A 65 5.23 -3.01 4.69
CA ARG A 65 6.48 -3.40 5.35
C ARG A 65 6.21 -4.39 6.48
N ILE A 66 7.20 -5.23 6.75
CA ILE A 66 7.19 -6.18 7.87
C ILE A 66 8.12 -5.79 9.03
N ASN A 67 8.84 -4.67 8.87
CA ASN A 67 9.68 -4.08 9.91
C ASN A 67 8.94 -2.93 10.63
N ARG A 68 9.63 -2.23 11.53
CA ARG A 68 9.07 -1.13 12.33
C ARG A 68 9.39 0.26 11.77
N ASP A 69 9.92 0.35 10.55
CA ASP A 69 10.23 1.63 9.93
C ASP A 69 8.92 2.32 9.49
N ASP A 70 8.57 3.39 10.19
CA ASP A 70 7.34 4.17 9.99
C ASP A 70 7.52 5.38 9.06
N ARG A 71 8.73 5.62 8.54
CA ARG A 71 9.00 6.71 7.60
C ARG A 71 8.22 6.49 6.30
N TYR A 72 7.59 7.54 5.79
CA TYR A 72 6.81 7.44 4.55
C TYR A 72 7.68 7.10 3.34
N PHE A 73 8.89 7.67 3.26
CA PHE A 73 9.85 7.46 2.18
C PHE A 73 11.02 6.57 2.63
N GLY A 74 11.46 5.69 1.73
CA GLY A 74 12.64 4.85 1.94
C GLY A 74 13.95 5.48 1.44
N ASP A 75 13.88 6.68 0.86
CA ASP A 75 15.01 7.36 0.22
C ASP A 75 16.08 7.82 1.23
N THR A 76 17.34 7.87 0.78
CA THR A 76 18.50 8.25 1.60
C THR A 76 18.48 9.72 2.00
N PHE A 77 18.08 10.61 1.09
CA PHE A 77 18.10 12.05 1.31
C PHE A 77 16.69 12.60 1.42
N GLN A 78 16.29 12.97 2.64
CA GLN A 78 14.95 13.50 2.95
C GLN A 78 15.10 14.86 3.65
N ASN A 79 15.05 15.95 2.88
CA ASN A 79 15.22 17.31 3.38
C ASN A 79 14.28 18.28 2.65
N MET A 80 13.92 19.37 3.32
CA MET A 80 13.19 20.49 2.73
C MET A 80 14.16 21.67 2.49
N PRO A 81 13.99 22.46 1.43
CA PRO A 81 14.76 23.70 1.27
C PRO A 81 14.52 24.65 2.46
N ALA A 82 15.59 25.12 3.09
CA ALA A 82 15.50 25.94 4.31
C ALA A 82 14.79 27.30 4.07
N GLY A 83 14.88 27.84 2.85
CA GLY A 83 14.22 29.09 2.45
C GLY A 83 12.82 28.90 1.85
N GLY A 84 12.29 27.68 1.80
CA GLY A 84 11.11 27.35 0.98
C GLY A 84 11.47 27.00 -0.46
N TYR A 85 10.49 26.54 -1.22
CA TYR A 85 10.69 26.11 -2.62
C TYR A 85 10.76 27.28 -3.61
N THR A 86 10.45 28.50 -3.18
CA THR A 86 10.36 29.71 -4.01
C THR A 86 11.26 30.79 -3.44
#